data_AF-A0A2S2NWH1-F1
#
_entry.id   AF-A0A2S2NWH1-F1
#
_cell.length_a   1.000
_cell.length_b   1.000
_cell.length_c   1.000
_cell.angle_alpha   90.00
_cell.angle_beta   90.00
_cell.angle_gamma   90.00
#
_symmetry.space_group_name_H-M   'P 1'
#
loop_
_entity.id
_entity.type
_entity.pdbx_description
1 polymer ?
#
loop_
_entity_poly.entity_id
_entity_poly.type
_entity_poly.pdbx_seq_one_letter_code
_entity_poly.pdbx_strand_id
1 'polypeptide(L)'
;SWLICQDCGNLCGWAVSQCVPCGDFKWVEPKLDGLDVLTPTSDAGRVYEVDASYPQHSHNKHNDPPFPPENKTPPGSRAKKPMATLHSKKNYVIHYRNLQQAIANRLIVEKVHRVLEFRQSDWLAKYIHLDTEVRRKAVNE
;
A
#
# COMPACT_ATOMS: atom_id res chain seq x y z
N SER A 1 -6.59 25.82 18.77
CA SER A 1 -5.95 24.72 18.02
C SER A 1 -4.56 24.49 18.54
N TRP A 2 -4.18 23.23 18.72
CA TRP A 2 -2.80 22.81 18.88
C TRP A 2 -2.33 22.19 17.57
N LEU A 3 -1.06 22.35 17.24
CA LEU A 3 -0.40 21.58 16.18
C LEU A 3 0.45 20.51 16.88
N ILE A 4 0.18 19.24 16.62
CA ILE A 4 1.03 18.14 17.06
C ILE A 4 1.82 17.66 15.86
N CYS A 5 3.14 17.51 16.05
CA CYS A 5 4.02 16.82 15.12
C CYS A 5 4.20 15.39 15.62
N GLN A 6 3.74 14.40 14.84
CA GLN A 6 4.00 12.98 15.09
C GLN A 6 4.98 12.46 14.05
N ASP A 7 6.02 11.76 14.50
CA ASP A 7 6.97 11.06 13.65
C ASP A 7 7.05 9.59 14.06
N CYS A 8 7.20 8.72 13.07
CA CYS A 8 7.35 7.28 13.29
C CYS A 8 8.84 6.92 13.28
N GLY A 9 9.42 6.74 14.47
CA GLY A 9 10.79 6.26 14.62
C GLY A 9 10.99 4.92 13.91
N ASN A 10 11.95 4.87 12.98
CA ASN A 10 12.29 3.68 12.18
C ASN A 10 11.14 3.10 11.32
N LEU A 11 10.33 3.96 10.69
CA LEU A 11 9.22 3.55 9.82
C LEU A 11 9.61 2.52 8.75
N CYS A 12 10.76 2.71 8.08
CA CYS A 12 11.23 1.75 7.07
C CYS A 12 11.58 0.40 7.68
N GLY A 13 12.26 0.38 8.83
CA GLY A 13 12.54 -0.85 9.57
C GLY A 13 11.26 -1.59 9.95
N TRP A 14 10.25 -0.87 10.45
CA TRP A 14 8.95 -1.45 10.74
C TRP A 14 8.25 -2.00 9.49
N ALA A 15 8.33 -1.30 8.35
CA ALA A 15 7.72 -1.75 7.10
C ALA A 15 8.36 -3.04 6.57
N VAL A 16 9.70 -3.13 6.60
CA VAL A 16 10.42 -4.31 6.11
C VAL A 16 10.44 -5.47 7.12
N SER A 17 10.03 -5.25 8.38
CA SER A 17 9.78 -6.33 9.33
C SER A 17 8.41 -6.99 9.15
N GLN A 18 7.52 -6.42 8.31
CA GLN A 18 6.28 -7.07 7.91
C GLN A 18 6.54 -8.20 6.91
N CYS A 19 5.50 -9.01 6.61
CA CYS A 19 5.59 -9.95 5.50
C CYS A 19 5.75 -9.20 4.18
N VAL A 20 6.86 -9.46 3.50
CA VAL A 20 7.22 -8.86 2.21
C VAL A 20 7.38 -9.97 1.16
N PRO A 21 7.18 -9.66 -0.14
CA PRO A 21 7.38 -10.63 -1.21
C PRO A 21 8.77 -11.26 -1.13
N CYS A 22 8.84 -12.60 -1.16
CA CYS A 22 10.09 -13.35 -1.07
C CYS A 22 10.31 -14.30 -2.25
N GLY A 23 9.27 -14.68 -3.01
CA GLY A 23 9.45 -15.53 -4.20
C GLY A 23 8.14 -16.02 -4.83
N ASP A 24 8.27 -17.03 -5.70
CA ASP A 24 7.16 -17.77 -6.31
C ASP A 24 6.13 -16.91 -7.04
N PHE A 25 6.62 -15.90 -7.77
CA PHE A 25 5.80 -14.99 -8.57
C PHE A 25 5.11 -15.73 -9.70
N LYS A 26 3.78 -15.69 -9.72
CA LYS A 26 2.95 -16.32 -10.75
C LYS A 26 1.73 -15.47 -11.10
N TRP A 27 1.35 -15.50 -12.37
CA TRP A 27 0.09 -14.92 -12.82
C TRP A 27 -1.06 -15.85 -12.45
N VAL A 28 -2.13 -15.30 -11.88
CA VAL A 28 -3.36 -16.04 -11.54
C VAL A 28 -4.54 -15.43 -12.30
N GLU A 29 -5.71 -16.06 -12.18
CA GLU A 29 -6.92 -15.55 -12.82
C GLU A 29 -7.21 -14.10 -12.40
N PRO A 30 -7.60 -13.23 -13.36
CA PRO A 30 -7.83 -11.82 -13.10
C PRO A 30 -9.19 -11.59 -12.41
N LYS A 31 -9.33 -12.08 -11.18
CA LYS A 31 -10.53 -11.97 -10.33
C LYS A 31 -10.14 -11.43 -8.97
N LEU A 32 -11.14 -10.91 -8.24
CA LEU A 32 -10.97 -10.46 -6.85
C LEU A 32 -11.10 -11.61 -5.84
N ASP A 33 -11.43 -12.81 -6.29
CA ASP A 33 -11.71 -13.97 -5.45
C ASP A 33 -10.53 -14.28 -4.51
N GLY A 34 -10.81 -14.39 -3.21
CA GLY A 34 -9.81 -14.65 -2.18
C GLY A 34 -9.03 -13.41 -1.71
N LEU A 35 -9.31 -12.21 -2.25
CA LEU A 35 -8.72 -10.97 -1.72
C LEU A 35 -9.09 -10.73 -0.26
N ASP A 36 -10.32 -11.04 0.14
CA ASP A 36 -10.85 -10.91 1.50
C ASP A 36 -10.22 -11.89 2.51
N VAL A 37 -9.73 -13.03 2.03
CA VAL A 37 -9.10 -14.07 2.84
C VAL A 37 -7.63 -13.76 3.13
N LEU A 38 -6.98 -12.94 2.30
CA LEU A 38 -5.57 -12.56 2.48
C LEU A 38 -5.37 -11.70 3.73
N THR A 39 -4.54 -12.17 4.63
CA THR A 39 -4.11 -11.42 5.82
C THR A 39 -2.68 -10.89 5.67
N PRO A 40 -2.29 -9.85 6.42
CA PRO A 40 -0.91 -9.35 6.43
C PRO A 40 0.17 -10.37 6.79
N THR A 41 -0.21 -11.50 7.39
CA THR A 41 0.68 -12.59 7.83
C THR A 41 0.48 -13.87 7.02
N SER A 42 -0.33 -13.83 5.95
CA SER A 42 -0.52 -14.97 5.06
C SER A 42 0.77 -15.27 4.29
N ASP A 43 1.05 -16.54 4.00
CA ASP A 43 2.22 -16.95 3.21
C ASP A 43 2.15 -16.47 1.75
N ALA A 44 0.96 -16.11 1.26
CA ALA A 44 0.75 -15.58 -0.07
C ALA A 44 0.30 -14.11 -0.02
N GLY A 45 0.75 -13.33 -1.00
CA GLY A 45 0.30 -11.96 -1.26
C GLY A 45 0.02 -11.76 -2.74
N ARG A 46 -0.67 -10.67 -3.08
CA ARG A 46 -1.03 -10.34 -4.46
C ARG A 46 -0.81 -8.87 -4.83
N VAL A 47 -0.48 -8.62 -6.08
CA VAL A 47 -0.54 -7.31 -6.74
C VAL A 47 -1.61 -7.37 -7.82
N TYR A 48 -2.47 -6.36 -7.84
CA TYR A 48 -3.58 -6.25 -8.78
C TYR A 48 -3.35 -5.09 -9.75
N GLU A 49 -3.68 -5.30 -11.02
CA GLU A 49 -3.86 -4.22 -11.98
C GLU A 49 -5.35 -4.04 -12.22
N VAL A 50 -5.90 -2.89 -11.82
CA VAL A 50 -7.35 -2.65 -11.77
C VAL A 50 -7.76 -1.32 -12.37
N ASP A 51 -9.00 -1.27 -12.86
CA ASP A 51 -9.73 -0.02 -13.00
C ASP A 51 -10.54 0.21 -11.73
N ALA A 52 -10.46 1.41 -11.16
CA ALA A 52 -11.19 1.76 -9.95
C ALA A 52 -11.88 3.12 -10.10
N SER A 53 -13.15 3.21 -9.75
CA SER A 53 -13.91 4.45 -9.72
C SER A 53 -14.05 5.00 -8.31
N TYR A 54 -14.06 6.33 -8.26
CA TYR A 54 -14.25 7.10 -7.06
C TYR A 54 -15.68 7.63 -7.01
N PRO A 55 -16.55 7.10 -6.14
CA PRO A 55 -17.94 7.54 -6.12
C PRO A 55 -18.04 8.93 -5.49
N GLN A 56 -18.82 9.81 -6.13
CA GLN A 56 -18.89 11.24 -5.79
C GLN A 56 -19.32 11.50 -4.33
N HIS A 57 -20.16 10.64 -3.77
CA HIS A 57 -20.61 10.76 -2.37
C HIS A 57 -19.49 10.57 -1.34
N SER A 58 -18.39 9.90 -1.70
CA SER A 58 -17.22 9.71 -0.82
C SER A 58 -16.22 10.87 -0.85
N HIS A 59 -16.39 11.85 -1.74
CA HIS A 59 -15.42 12.94 -1.94
C HIS A 59 -15.25 13.79 -0.68
N ASN A 60 -16.34 14.14 -0.01
CA ASN A 60 -16.28 14.95 1.20
C ASN A 60 -15.61 14.21 2.36
N LYS A 61 -15.79 12.89 2.46
CA LYS A 61 -15.17 12.07 3.52
C LYS A 61 -13.66 11.91 3.31
N HIS A 62 -13.20 11.94 2.06
CA HIS A 62 -11.80 11.72 1.70
C HIS A 62 -11.13 13.00 1.19
N ASN A 63 -11.58 14.14 1.72
CA ASN A 63 -10.95 15.43 1.43
C ASN A 63 -9.53 15.50 2.06
N ASP A 64 -9.29 14.69 3.09
CA ASP A 64 -7.96 14.38 3.63
C ASP A 64 -7.47 13.06 3.01
N PRO A 65 -6.22 13.01 2.52
CA PRO A 65 -5.83 12.64 1.17
C PRO A 65 -6.45 11.36 0.59
N PRO A 66 -6.91 11.38 -0.67
CA PRO A 66 -7.61 10.26 -1.28
C PRO A 66 -6.72 9.07 -1.70
N PHE A 67 -7.34 7.89 -1.79
CA PHE A 67 -6.71 6.64 -2.17
C PHE A 67 -6.95 6.28 -3.64
N PRO A 68 -6.03 5.57 -4.31
CA PRO A 68 -4.57 5.59 -4.16
C PRO A 68 -3.94 6.70 -5.06
N PRO A 69 -2.74 7.22 -4.72
CA PRO A 69 -2.12 8.32 -5.45
C PRO A 69 -1.59 7.88 -6.82
N GLU A 70 -1.57 8.82 -7.78
CA GLU A 70 -1.04 8.61 -9.12
C GLU A 70 0.18 9.48 -9.37
N ASN A 71 1.19 8.96 -10.07
CA ASN A 71 2.33 9.77 -10.47
C ASN A 71 1.98 10.64 -11.70
N LYS A 72 1.60 11.90 -11.46
CA LYS A 72 1.14 12.85 -12.49
C LYS A 72 1.91 14.16 -12.39
N THR A 73 2.01 14.89 -13.49
CA THR A 73 2.58 16.24 -13.49
C THR A 73 1.48 17.23 -13.11
N PRO A 74 1.57 17.92 -11.95
CA PRO A 74 0.57 18.90 -11.57
C PRO A 74 0.60 20.12 -12.49
N PRO A 75 -0.52 20.85 -12.62
CA PRO A 75 -0.56 22.11 -13.36
C PRO A 75 0.52 23.07 -12.88
N GLY A 76 1.30 23.63 -13.81
CA GLY A 76 2.39 24.56 -13.49
C GLY A 76 3.70 23.91 -13.02
N SER A 77 3.80 22.59 -12.97
CA SER A 77 5.07 21.88 -12.72
C SER A 77 5.57 21.15 -13.96
N ARG A 78 6.89 20.91 -14.02
CA ARG A 78 7.52 20.04 -15.03
C ARG A 78 7.87 18.66 -14.49
N ALA A 79 7.83 18.49 -13.17
CA ALA A 79 8.16 17.25 -12.50
C ALA A 79 6.90 16.45 -12.19
N LYS A 80 6.95 15.14 -12.38
CA LYS A 80 5.90 14.24 -11.91
C LYS A 80 5.94 14.21 -10.38
N LYS A 81 4.76 14.20 -9.77
CA LYS A 81 4.58 14.11 -8.32
C LYS A 81 3.52 13.04 -8.01
N PRO A 82 3.59 12.39 -6.83
CA PRO A 82 2.47 11.61 -6.31
C PRO A 82 1.29 12.54 -6.06
N MET A 83 0.23 12.38 -6.84
CA MET A 83 -0.97 13.20 -6.79
C MET A 83 -2.11 12.35 -6.23
N ALA A 84 -2.57 12.70 -5.03
CA ALA A 84 -3.77 12.13 -4.44
C ALA A 84 -4.99 12.82 -5.07
N THR A 85 -5.58 12.22 -6.10
CA THR A 85 -6.74 12.78 -6.82
C THR A 85 -7.96 11.88 -6.69
N LEU A 86 -9.15 12.49 -6.63
CA LEU A 86 -10.46 11.81 -6.59
C LEU A 86 -10.93 11.29 -7.96
N HIS A 87 -10.06 11.31 -8.98
CA HIS A 87 -10.41 10.82 -10.30
C HIS A 87 -10.40 9.29 -10.35
N SER A 88 -11.21 8.70 -11.22
CA SER A 88 -11.12 7.28 -11.55
C SER A 88 -9.71 6.90 -12.02
N LYS A 89 -9.29 5.70 -11.64
CA LYS A 89 -7.99 5.11 -11.94
C LYS A 89 -8.17 4.03 -13.00
N LYS A 90 -7.27 4.00 -13.98
CA LYS A 90 -7.27 3.01 -15.07
C LYS A 90 -5.94 2.29 -15.10
N ASN A 91 -5.95 0.97 -15.28
CA ASN A 91 -4.76 0.11 -15.26
C ASN A 91 -3.84 0.37 -14.05
N TYR A 92 -4.43 0.61 -12.88
CA TYR A 92 -3.70 0.98 -11.68
C TYR A 92 -3.13 -0.26 -10.99
N VAL A 93 -1.81 -0.25 -10.78
CA VAL A 93 -1.09 -1.34 -10.10
C VAL A 93 -1.07 -1.08 -8.59
N ILE A 94 -1.66 -1.99 -7.81
CA ILE A 94 -1.85 -1.83 -6.37
C ILE A 94 -1.59 -3.14 -5.61
N HIS A 95 -0.94 -3.02 -4.46
CA HIS A 95 -0.73 -4.14 -3.53
C HIS A 95 -2.06 -4.53 -2.83
N TYR A 96 -2.28 -5.82 -2.57
CA TYR A 96 -3.54 -6.32 -2.01
C TYR A 96 -3.97 -5.60 -0.72
N ARG A 97 -3.04 -5.30 0.20
CA ARG A 97 -3.34 -4.57 1.45
C ARG A 97 -3.93 -3.18 1.19
N ASN A 98 -3.36 -2.45 0.21
CA ASN A 98 -3.83 -1.12 -0.15
C ASN A 98 -5.16 -1.20 -0.90
N LEU A 99 -5.36 -2.26 -1.70
CA LEU A 99 -6.63 -2.49 -2.39
C LEU A 99 -7.75 -2.84 -1.39
N GLN A 100 -7.49 -3.71 -0.41
CA GLN A 100 -8.41 -3.99 0.69
C GLN A 100 -8.78 -2.70 1.43
N GLN A 101 -7.79 -1.87 1.77
CA GLN A 101 -8.03 -0.57 2.41
C GLN A 101 -8.88 0.35 1.53
N ALA A 102 -8.61 0.42 0.23
CA ALA A 102 -9.37 1.26 -0.69
C ALA A 102 -10.83 0.80 -0.81
N ILE A 103 -11.07 -0.52 -0.94
CA ILE A 103 -12.42 -1.10 -0.99
C ILE A 103 -13.16 -0.88 0.34
N ALA A 104 -12.48 -1.08 1.48
CA ALA A 104 -13.05 -0.79 2.80
C ALA A 104 -13.46 0.69 2.94
N ASN A 105 -12.72 1.59 2.27
CA ASN A 105 -13.06 3.01 2.15
C ASN A 105 -13.89 3.32 0.89
N ARG A 106 -14.76 2.41 0.46
CA ARG A 106 -15.79 2.64 -0.58
C ARG A 106 -15.25 2.95 -1.98
N LEU A 107 -13.98 2.66 -2.28
CA LEU A 107 -13.50 2.66 -3.66
C LEU A 107 -14.11 1.45 -4.40
N ILE A 108 -14.61 1.68 -5.62
CA ILE A 108 -15.26 0.63 -6.41
C ILE A 108 -14.26 0.13 -7.44
N VAL A 109 -13.99 -1.19 -7.44
CA VAL A 109 -13.20 -1.82 -8.50
C VAL A 109 -14.13 -2.15 -9.66
N GLU A 110 -13.89 -1.54 -10.82
CA GLU A 110 -14.70 -1.75 -12.03
C GLU A 110 -14.24 -2.98 -12.81
N LYS A 111 -12.92 -3.20 -12.87
CA LYS A 111 -12.32 -4.28 -13.66
C LYS A 111 -10.99 -4.70 -13.07
N VAL A 112 -10.73 -6.00 -13.05
CA VAL A 112 -9.40 -6.56 -12.80
C VAL A 112 -8.81 -6.99 -14.14
N HIS A 113 -7.62 -6.47 -14.47
CA HIS A 113 -6.93 -6.82 -15.72
C HIS A 113 -5.96 -7.97 -15.52
N ARG A 114 -5.15 -7.92 -14.46
CA ARG A 114 -4.15 -8.94 -14.14
C ARG A 114 -3.93 -9.02 -12.64
N VAL A 115 -3.55 -10.21 -12.17
CA VAL A 115 -3.20 -10.47 -10.78
C VAL A 115 -1.90 -11.25 -10.73
N LEU A 116 -0.94 -10.71 -10.00
CA LEU A 116 0.34 -11.35 -9.71
C LEU A 116 0.31 -11.85 -8.26
N GLU A 117 0.35 -13.16 -8.07
CA GLU A 117 0.49 -13.80 -6.76
C GLU A 117 1.95 -14.09 -6.47
N PHE A 118 2.36 -13.95 -5.21
CA PHE A 118 3.72 -14.21 -4.74
C PHE A 118 3.68 -14.81 -3.34
N ARG A 119 4.72 -15.56 -2.98
CA ARG A 119 5.00 -15.95 -1.60
C ARG A 119 5.57 -14.75 -0.86
N GLN A 120 5.11 -14.52 0.37
CA GLN A 120 5.60 -13.47 1.27
C GLN A 120 5.93 -14.04 2.63
N SER A 121 6.89 -13.44 3.33
CA SER A 121 7.24 -13.81 4.70
C SER A 121 7.94 -12.64 5.40
N ASP A 122 8.00 -12.68 6.72
CA ASP A 122 8.65 -11.69 7.58
C ASP A 122 10.16 -11.97 7.76
N TRP A 123 10.82 -12.44 6.69
CA TRP A 123 12.18 -12.99 6.77
C TRP A 123 13.24 -11.99 7.28
N LEU A 124 12.99 -10.68 7.12
CA LEU A 124 13.84 -9.59 7.64
C LEU A 124 13.54 -9.21 9.09
N ALA A 125 12.43 -9.65 9.69
CA ALA A 125 11.97 -9.18 10.99
C ALA A 125 12.99 -9.42 12.10
N LYS A 126 13.61 -10.60 12.13
CA LYS A 126 14.65 -10.95 13.12
C LYS A 126 15.86 -10.03 13.03
N TYR A 127 16.29 -9.71 11.80
CA TYR A 127 17.42 -8.82 11.56
C TYR A 127 17.09 -7.39 12.01
N ILE A 128 15.92 -6.86 11.63
CA ILE A 128 15.50 -5.52 12.06
C ILE A 128 15.34 -5.41 13.57
N HIS A 129 14.82 -6.46 14.22
CA HIS A 129 14.68 -6.48 15.67
C HIS A 129 16.05 -6.40 16.37
N LEU A 130 17.03 -7.16 15.87
CA LEU A 130 18.40 -7.09 16.37
C LEU A 130 19.01 -5.69 16.21
N ASP A 131 18.92 -5.09 15.01
CA ASP A 131 19.44 -3.74 14.75
C ASP A 131 18.77 -2.69 15.65
N THR A 132 17.48 -2.83 15.90
CA THR A 132 16.73 -1.94 16.80
C THR A 132 17.19 -2.09 18.26
N GLU A 133 17.41 -3.31 18.73
CA GLU A 133 17.91 -3.59 20.07
C GLU A 133 19.34 -3.05 20.29
N VAL A 134 20.21 -3.20 19.30
CA VAL A 134 21.58 -2.65 19.35
C VAL A 134 21.55 -1.13 19.39
N ARG A 135 20.75 -0.48 18.52
CA ARG A 135 20.57 0.98 18.53
C ARG A 135 20.04 1.51 19.85
N ARG A 136 19.11 0.80 20.48
CA ARG A 136 18.55 1.17 21.79
C ARG A 136 19.59 1.16 22.91
N LYS A 137 20.61 0.30 22.82
CA LYS A 137 21.68 0.16 23.82
C LYS A 137 22.87 1.07 23.57
N ALA A 138 22.95 1.72 22.40
CA ALA A 138 24.04 2.63 22.09
C ALA A 138 23.97 3.86 22.99
N VAL A 139 25.11 4.25 23.53
CA VAL A 139 25.31 5.51 24.26
C VAL A 139 26.07 6.48 23.36
N ASN A 140 25.73 7.76 23.43
CA ASN A 140 26.53 8.80 22.78
C ASN A 140 27.77 9.03 23.63
N GLU A 141 28.96 8.97 23.03
CA GLU A 141 30.22 9.41 23.67
C GLU A 141 30.22 10.93 23.90
#